data_AF-A0A7W3NDR1-F1
#
_entry.id   AF-A0A7W3NDR1-F1
#
_cell.length_a   1.000
_cell.length_b   1.000
_cell.length_c   1.000
_cell.angle_alpha   90.00
_cell.angle_beta   90.00
_cell.angle_gamma   90.00
#
_symmetry.space_group_name_H-M   'P 1'
#
loop_
_entity.id
_entity.type
_entity.pdbx_description
1 polymer ?
#
loop_
_entity_poly.entity_id
_entity_poly.type
_entity_poly.pdbx_seq_one_letter_code
_entity_poly.pdbx_strand_id
1 'polypeptide(L)'
;MIQLHRYREVQEFKNQVEPLLSKNEVLHNLALGILHGLNESSKPNFMGVIFKDSRVVLVLLQTHPKQIILSQIQKLTEGELSEAAELLQEIDIPGLVGEKQTVLYLSQKLAD
;
A
#
# COMPACT_ATOMS: atom_id res chain seq x y z
N MET A 1 -0.79 -8.84 -15.03
CA MET A 1 -1.93 -9.19 -14.13
C MET A 1 -1.71 -8.52 -12.79
N ILE A 2 -2.71 -7.78 -12.32
CA ILE A 2 -2.67 -7.12 -11.01
C ILE A 2 -3.37 -7.97 -9.95
N GLN A 3 -2.78 -8.08 -8.75
CA GLN A 3 -3.33 -8.88 -7.65
C GLN A 3 -3.07 -8.22 -6.30
N LEU A 4 -4.06 -8.27 -5.41
CA LEU A 4 -3.92 -7.86 -4.02
C LEU A 4 -3.49 -9.05 -3.16
N HIS A 5 -2.44 -8.87 -2.37
CA HIS A 5 -2.01 -9.82 -1.36
C HIS A 5 -2.05 -9.18 0.02
N ARG A 6 -2.82 -9.77 0.94
CA ARG A 6 -2.96 -9.33 2.33
C ARG A 6 -2.10 -10.21 3.25
N TYR A 7 -1.32 -9.56 4.11
CA TYR A 7 -0.49 -10.23 5.11
C TYR A 7 -1.23 -10.33 6.44
N ARG A 8 -0.99 -11.43 7.16
CA ARG A 8 -1.48 -11.62 8.53
C ARG A 8 -0.37 -11.36 9.55
N GLU A 9 0.84 -11.81 9.23
CA GLU A 9 2.00 -11.68 10.11
C GLU A 9 2.81 -10.42 9.77
N VAL A 10 3.09 -9.61 10.79
CA VAL A 10 3.87 -8.36 10.65
C VAL A 10 5.25 -8.66 10.08
N GLN A 11 5.90 -9.74 10.52
CA GLN A 11 7.27 -10.05 10.10
C GLN A 11 7.34 -10.44 8.61
N GLU A 12 6.36 -11.20 8.11
CA GLU A 12 6.27 -11.52 6.68
C GLU A 12 6.09 -10.27 5.83
N PHE A 13 5.21 -9.36 6.26
CA PHE A 13 5.01 -8.08 5.58
C PHE A 13 6.30 -7.25 5.57
N LYS A 14 6.97 -7.07 6.73
CA LYS A 14 8.22 -6.31 6.85
C LYS A 14 9.30 -6.87 5.91
N ASN A 15 9.52 -8.19 5.93
CA ASN A 15 10.50 -8.85 5.08
C ASN A 15 10.28 -8.57 3.59
N GLN A 16 9.02 -8.48 3.15
CA GLN A 16 8.68 -8.19 1.76
C GLN A 16 8.85 -6.71 1.40
N VAL A 17 8.39 -5.79 2.26
CA VAL A 17 8.21 -4.38 1.88
C VAL A 17 9.35 -3.47 2.28
N GLU A 18 10.05 -3.76 3.38
CA GLU A 18 11.15 -2.91 3.86
C GLU A 18 12.25 -2.73 2.82
N PRO A 19 12.77 -3.79 2.15
CA PRO A 19 13.81 -3.63 1.14
C PRO A 19 13.36 -2.85 -0.10
N LEU A 20 12.04 -2.76 -0.34
CA LEU A 20 11.47 -2.02 -1.46
C LEU A 20 11.35 -0.54 -1.13
N LEU A 21 10.81 -0.22 0.04
CA LEU A 21 10.63 1.15 0.50
C LEU A 21 11.99 1.85 0.74
N SER A 22 12.97 1.13 1.28
CA SER A 22 14.32 1.68 1.54
C SER A 22 15.10 2.07 0.28
N LYS A 23 14.68 1.64 -0.93
CA LYS A 23 15.32 2.07 -2.19
C LYS A 23 15.16 3.57 -2.45
N ASN A 24 14.09 4.17 -1.92
CA ASN A 24 13.86 5.60 -1.98
C ASN A 24 13.21 6.07 -0.67
N GLU A 25 14.03 6.12 0.38
CA GLU A 25 13.57 6.48 1.73
C GLU A 25 12.89 7.84 1.76
N VAL A 26 13.36 8.83 0.99
CA VAL A 26 12.73 10.17 0.96
C VAL A 26 11.26 10.09 0.52
N LEU A 27 10.96 9.26 -0.47
CA LEU A 27 9.59 9.06 -0.95
C LEU A 27 8.74 8.22 0.02
N HIS A 28 9.38 7.29 0.72
CA HIS A 28 8.69 6.26 1.52
C HIS A 28 8.87 6.41 3.03
N ASN A 29 9.39 7.55 3.49
CA ASN A 29 9.78 7.78 4.89
C ASN A 29 8.63 7.55 5.88
N LEU A 30 7.41 7.97 5.54
CA LEU A 30 6.24 7.77 6.38
C LEU A 30 5.92 6.29 6.56
N ALA A 31 5.90 5.52 5.45
CA ALA A 31 5.66 4.09 5.50
C ALA A 31 6.78 3.37 6.26
N LEU A 32 8.04 3.72 6.00
CA LEU A 32 9.22 3.15 6.68
C LEU A 32 9.20 3.43 8.19
N GLY A 33 9.00 4.68 8.59
CA GLY A 33 8.98 5.05 10.01
C GLY A 33 7.91 4.30 10.79
N ILE A 34 6.74 4.11 10.21
CA ILE A 34 5.67 3.32 10.83
C ILE A 34 6.03 1.83 10.83
N LEU A 35 6.52 1.29 9.71
CA LEU A 35 6.94 -0.11 9.58
C LEU A 35 8.03 -0.48 10.61
N HIS A 36 8.98 0.41 10.85
CA HIS A 36 10.04 0.24 11.86
C HIS A 36 9.51 0.22 13.29
N GLY A 37 8.43 0.96 13.55
CA GLY A 37 7.72 0.92 14.84
C GLY A 37 6.89 -0.34 15.07
N LEU A 38 6.59 -1.13 14.04
CA LEU A 38 5.83 -2.37 14.18
C LEU A 38 6.69 -3.52 14.71
N ASN A 39 6.10 -4.26 15.64
CA ASN A 39 6.60 -5.52 16.20
C ASN A 39 5.57 -6.65 16.00
N GLU A 40 5.93 -7.90 16.34
CA GLU A 40 5.07 -9.08 16.15
C GLU A 40 3.72 -9.01 16.91
N SER A 41 3.67 -8.26 18.01
CA SER A 41 2.42 -8.06 18.78
C SER A 41 1.55 -6.92 18.24
N SER A 42 2.04 -6.18 17.24
CA SER A 42 1.29 -5.09 16.62
C SER A 42 0.12 -5.63 15.83
N LYS A 43 -1.00 -4.90 15.85
CA LYS A 43 -2.23 -5.27 15.13
C LYS A 43 -2.64 -4.16 14.16
N PRO A 44 -1.93 -3.98 13.03
CA PRO A 44 -2.41 -3.08 11.98
C PRO A 44 -3.77 -3.54 11.47
N ASN A 45 -4.63 -2.60 11.13
CA ASN A 45 -5.95 -2.88 10.55
C ASN A 45 -5.81 -3.55 9.17
N PHE A 46 -4.78 -3.13 8.42
CA PHE A 46 -4.48 -3.66 7.10
C PHE A 46 -2.98 -3.65 6.82
N MET A 47 -2.50 -4.74 6.23
CA MET A 47 -1.16 -4.86 5.65
C MET A 47 -1.31 -5.58 4.32
N GLY A 48 -0.90 -4.96 3.24
CA GLY A 48 -1.04 -5.56 1.92
C GLY A 48 -0.12 -4.95 0.89
N VAL A 49 0.02 -5.68 -0.21
CA VAL A 49 0.70 -5.20 -1.41
C VAL A 49 -0.13 -5.50 -2.63
N ILE A 50 -0.01 -4.66 -3.64
CA ILE A 50 -0.48 -4.96 -4.98
C ILE A 50 0.71 -5.42 -5.81
N PHE A 51 0.58 -6.61 -6.40
CA PHE A 51 1.53 -7.17 -7.34
C PHE A 51 1.11 -6.84 -8.77
N LYS A 52 2.09 -6.59 -9.64
CA LYS A 52 1.99 -6.65 -11.09
C LYS A 52 3.08 -7.58 -11.60
N ASP A 53 2.69 -8.66 -12.27
CA ASP A 53 3.61 -9.65 -12.86
C ASP A 53 4.71 -10.09 -11.86
N SER A 54 4.27 -10.45 -10.65
CA SER A 54 5.09 -10.87 -9.50
C SER A 54 5.98 -9.79 -8.87
N ARG A 55 5.87 -8.52 -9.29
CA ARG A 55 6.55 -7.39 -8.66
C ARG A 55 5.59 -6.57 -7.83
N VAL A 56 5.99 -6.19 -6.63
CA VAL A 56 5.23 -5.23 -5.83
C VAL A 56 5.25 -3.87 -6.53
N VAL A 57 4.07 -3.30 -6.73
CA VAL A 57 3.88 -1.97 -7.33
C VAL A 57 3.28 -0.97 -6.34
N LEU A 58 2.42 -1.43 -5.43
CA LEU A 58 1.89 -0.61 -4.34
C LEU A 58 2.07 -1.35 -3.01
N VAL A 59 2.40 -0.60 -1.96
CA VAL A 59 2.39 -1.06 -0.57
C VAL A 59 1.29 -0.30 0.17
N LEU A 60 0.49 -1.04 0.94
CA LEU A 60 -0.66 -0.55 1.68
C LEU A 60 -0.48 -0.90 3.15
N LEU A 61 -0.43 0.11 4.02
CA LEU A 61 -0.28 -0.07 5.46
C LEU A 61 -1.27 0.80 6.22
N GLN A 62 -2.10 0.17 7.06
CA GLN A 62 -3.07 0.85 7.89
C GLN A 62 -2.85 0.52 9.36
N THR A 63 -2.27 1.46 10.10
CA THR A 63 -2.15 1.40 11.56
C THR A 63 -3.15 2.33 12.26
N HIS A 64 -3.83 3.21 11.51
CA HIS A 64 -4.84 4.13 12.01
C HIS A 64 -6.19 3.88 11.31
N PRO A 65 -7.33 3.89 12.02
CA PRO A 65 -8.64 3.51 11.45
C PRO A 65 -9.17 4.46 10.38
N LYS A 66 -8.58 5.64 10.19
CA LYS A 66 -9.08 6.66 9.24
C LYS A 66 -8.31 6.75 7.92
N GLN A 67 -7.17 6.09 7.79
CA GLN A 67 -6.34 6.24 6.60
C GLN A 67 -5.42 5.05 6.36
N ILE A 68 -5.31 4.64 5.10
CA ILE A 68 -4.31 3.72 4.60
C ILE A 68 -3.15 4.53 4.02
N ILE A 69 -1.94 4.16 4.38
CA ILE A 69 -0.71 4.71 3.82
C ILE A 69 -0.38 3.90 2.58
N LEU A 70 -0.31 4.59 1.45
CA LEU A 70 -0.06 4.04 0.13
C LEU A 70 1.32 4.49 -0.36
N SER A 71 2.19 3.54 -0.64
CA SER A 71 3.50 3.77 -1.23
C SER A 71 3.58 3.15 -2.62
N GLN A 72 3.80 4.00 -3.64
CA GLN A 72 4.00 3.56 -5.01
C GLN A 72 5.47 3.20 -5.25
N ILE A 73 5.74 1.91 -5.43
CA ILE A 73 7.09 1.37 -5.63
C ILE A 73 7.56 1.53 -7.08
N GLN A 74 6.62 1.49 -8.04
CA GLN A 74 6.89 1.63 -9.46
C GLN A 74 5.82 2.50 -10.10
N LYS A 75 6.17 3.26 -11.14
CA LYS A 75 5.20 4.05 -11.89
C LYS A 75 4.20 3.11 -12.56
N LEU A 76 2.92 3.38 -12.33
CA LEU A 76 1.80 2.68 -12.95
C LEU A 76 1.19 3.53 -14.05
N THR A 77 0.64 2.86 -15.06
CA THR A 77 -0.24 3.48 -16.06
C THR A 77 -1.64 3.69 -15.47
N GLU A 78 -2.47 4.51 -16.13
CA GLU A 78 -3.86 4.73 -15.69
C GLU A 78 -4.70 3.45 -15.72
N GLY A 79 -4.49 2.59 -16.71
CA GLY A 79 -5.16 1.28 -16.79
C GLY A 79 -4.81 0.39 -15.60
N GLU A 80 -3.52 0.35 -15.24
CA GLU A 80 -3.04 -0.41 -14.08
C GLU A 80 -3.54 0.17 -12.76
N LEU A 81 -3.63 1.50 -12.64
CA LEU A 81 -4.25 2.13 -11.47
C LEU A 81 -5.75 1.85 -11.39
N SER A 82 -6.43 1.72 -12.54
CA SER A 82 -7.85 1.35 -12.58
C SER A 82 -8.07 -0.08 -12.10
N GLU A 83 -7.29 -1.03 -12.60
CA GLU A 83 -7.31 -2.42 -12.12
C GLU A 83 -6.97 -2.50 -10.62
N ALA A 84 -6.00 -1.71 -10.15
CA ALA A 84 -5.69 -1.61 -8.72
C ALA A 84 -6.86 -1.04 -7.91
N ALA A 85 -7.58 -0.05 -8.44
CA ALA A 85 -8.76 0.52 -7.78
C ALA A 85 -9.88 -0.51 -7.64
N GLU A 86 -10.13 -1.35 -8.65
CA GLU A 86 -11.12 -2.43 -8.60
C GLU A 86 -10.83 -3.40 -7.45
N LEU A 87 -9.57 -3.81 -7.28
CA LEU A 87 -9.16 -4.67 -6.15
C LEU A 87 -9.30 -3.98 -4.79
N LEU A 88 -9.16 -2.65 -4.77
CA LEU A 88 -9.26 -1.83 -3.58
C LEU A 88 -10.71 -1.54 -3.18
N GLN A 89 -11.70 -1.69 -4.08
CA GLN A 89 -13.12 -1.57 -3.75
C GLN A 89 -13.61 -2.70 -2.82
N GLU A 90 -12.93 -3.86 -2.83
CA GLU A 90 -13.28 -4.99 -1.95
C GLU A 90 -12.85 -4.79 -0.49
N ILE A 91 -12.10 -3.72 -0.20
CA ILE A 91 -11.67 -3.37 1.15
C ILE A 91 -12.28 -2.03 1.58
N ASP A 92 -12.60 -1.93 2.87
CA ASP A 92 -13.10 -0.68 3.46
C ASP A 92 -11.94 0.32 3.57
N ILE A 93 -11.88 1.27 2.63
CA ILE A 93 -10.83 2.31 2.58
C ILE A 93 -11.37 3.61 3.18
N PRO A 94 -11.02 3.94 4.43
CA PRO A 94 -11.51 5.15 5.10
C PRO A 94 -10.84 6.43 4.58
N GLY A 95 -9.73 6.31 3.84
CA GLY A 95 -8.93 7.40 3.30
C GLY A 95 -7.56 6.90 2.83
N LEU A 96 -6.90 7.67 1.95
CA LEU A 96 -5.57 7.35 1.41
C LEU A 96 -4.58 8.49 1.67
N VAL A 97 -3.36 8.13 2.05
CA VAL A 97 -2.23 9.04 2.23
C VAL A 97 -1.04 8.50 1.45
N GLY A 98 -0.42 9.31 0.60
CA GLY A 98 0.65 8.86 -0.29
C GLY A 98 1.01 9.90 -1.34
N GLU A 99 1.62 9.44 -2.44
CA GLU A 99 1.94 10.29 -3.59
C GLU A 99 0.65 10.90 -4.17
N LYS A 100 0.67 12.23 -4.36
CA LYS A 100 -0.52 13.05 -4.63
C LYS A 100 -1.29 12.59 -5.87
N GLN A 101 -0.61 12.36 -7.00
CA GLN A 101 -1.30 12.00 -8.25
C GLN A 101 -1.97 10.63 -8.13
N THR A 102 -1.26 9.66 -7.56
CA THR A 102 -1.73 8.29 -7.33
C THR A 102 -2.93 8.28 -6.40
N VAL A 103 -2.84 8.99 -5.27
CA VAL A 103 -3.94 9.10 -4.30
C VAL A 103 -5.16 9.75 -4.93
N LEU A 104 -5.01 10.87 -5.63
CA LEU A 104 -6.14 11.54 -6.27
C LEU A 104 -6.84 10.66 -7.30
N TYR A 105 -6.08 9.96 -8.14
CA TYR A 105 -6.65 9.05 -9.14
C TYR A 105 -7.42 7.90 -8.48
N LEU A 106 -6.82 7.22 -7.50
CA LEU A 106 -7.47 6.12 -6.79
C LEU A 106 -8.69 6.59 -6.02
N SER A 107 -8.61 7.74 -5.34
CA SER A 107 -9.75 8.30 -4.60
C SER A 107 -10.94 8.66 -5.50
N GLN A 108 -10.70 9.11 -6.74
CA GLN A 108 -11.77 9.31 -7.72
C GLN A 108 -12.45 7.98 -8.08
N LYS A 109 -11.65 6.94 -8.37
CA LYS A 109 -12.16 5.62 -8.75
C LYS A 109 -12.85 4.84 -7.62
N LEU A 110 -12.51 5.13 -6.38
CA LEU A 110 -13.12 4.51 -5.20
C LEU A 110 -14.43 5.22 -4.76
N ALA A 111 -14.69 6.42 -5.29
CA ALA A 111 -15.92 7.17 -5.03
C ALA A 111 -17.01 6.92 -6.09
N ASP A 112 -16.63 6.32 -7.23
CA ASP A 112 -17.51 5.90 -8.33
C ASP A 112 -18.15 4.52 -8.02
#